data_AF-A0A8T0X3B4-F1
#
_entry.id   AF-A0A8T0X3B4-F1
#
_cell.length_a   1.000
_cell.length_b   1.000
_cell.length_c   1.000
_cell.angle_alpha   90.00
_cell.angle_beta   90.00
_cell.angle_gamma   90.00
#
_symmetry.space_group_name_H-M   'P 1'
#
loop_
_entity.id
_entity.type
_entity.pdbx_description
1 polymer ?
#
loop_
_entity_poly.entity_id
_entity_poly.type
_entity_poly.pdbx_seq_one_letter_code
_entity_poly.pdbx_strand_id
1 'polypeptide(L)'
;MSSPSSSQLGMPPGSKRFRHAILKNLLLGLRKGGAAASRGMGIHERRSAIRRAADAALATARGAAPRWSRSLAAELSQSQGDRRPVRDAHLIRPANSAPASSSECNNACSKRMPRRRLRARPKSRATAKAAGVLARFMVRKRARALGEIVPGGRGMDECTLLGETLDYAVSLKAQVEAMQLLLRTLQAPKNPT
;
A
#
# COMPACT_ATOMS: atom_id res chain seq x y z
N MET A 1 38.90 -12.42 18.99
CA MET A 1 38.03 -13.21 18.08
C MET A 1 36.63 -12.67 18.22
N SER A 2 36.23 -11.76 17.32
CA SER A 2 34.95 -11.07 17.39
C SER A 2 33.92 -11.86 16.58
N SER A 3 32.86 -12.30 17.25
CA SER A 3 31.73 -13.00 16.64
C SER A 3 31.03 -12.10 15.61
N PRO A 4 30.64 -12.59 14.43
CA PRO A 4 29.87 -11.79 13.48
C PRO A 4 28.40 -11.76 13.89
N SER A 5 27.83 -10.56 13.84
CA SER A 5 26.43 -10.22 14.05
C SER A 5 25.47 -11.17 13.36
N SER A 6 24.54 -11.75 14.13
CA SER A 6 23.34 -12.42 13.61
C SER A 6 22.61 -11.52 12.62
N SER A 7 22.73 -11.89 11.35
CA SER A 7 22.02 -11.27 10.25
C SER A 7 20.52 -11.33 10.55
N GLN A 8 19.87 -10.16 10.57
CA GLN A 8 18.42 -10.03 10.65
C GLN A 8 17.78 -10.59 9.37
N LEU A 9 17.69 -11.91 9.27
CA LEU A 9 16.79 -12.60 8.35
C LEU A 9 15.36 -12.26 8.79
N GLY A 10 14.66 -11.50 7.95
CA GLY A 10 13.28 -11.09 8.22
C GLY A 10 12.39 -12.29 8.52
N MET A 11 11.65 -12.25 9.63
CA MET A 11 10.81 -13.37 10.09
C MET A 11 9.70 -13.66 9.07
N PRO A 12 9.40 -14.95 8.78
CA PRO A 12 8.36 -15.28 7.82
C PRO A 12 7.01 -14.74 8.30
N PRO A 13 6.30 -13.99 7.43
CA PRO A 13 5.03 -13.38 7.79
C PRO A 13 4.01 -14.50 8.07
N GLY A 14 3.26 -14.38 9.18
CA GLY A 14 2.28 -15.38 9.63
C GLY A 14 2.77 -16.37 10.71
N SER A 15 4.06 -16.42 11.02
CA SER A 15 4.56 -17.29 12.10
C SER A 15 4.13 -16.80 13.50
N LYS A 16 4.02 -17.72 14.47
CA LYS A 16 3.77 -17.37 15.89
C LYS A 16 4.85 -16.41 16.43
N ARG A 17 6.11 -16.65 16.05
CA ARG A 17 7.25 -15.79 16.42
C ARG A 17 7.12 -14.37 15.85
N PHE A 18 6.68 -14.24 14.60
CA PHE A 18 6.45 -12.93 13.99
C PHE A 18 5.33 -12.16 14.71
N ARG A 19 4.20 -12.79 15.01
CA ARG A 19 3.12 -12.16 15.80
C ARG A 19 3.59 -11.74 17.19
N HIS A 20 4.38 -12.58 17.85
CA HIS A 20 4.97 -12.26 19.15
C HIS A 20 5.92 -11.05 19.06
N ALA A 21 6.74 -10.97 18.01
CA ALA A 21 7.62 -9.82 17.78
C ALA A 21 6.82 -8.53 17.56
N ILE A 22 5.75 -8.57 16.74
CA ILE A 22 4.84 -7.42 16.56
C ILE A 22 4.27 -6.99 17.92
N LEU A 23 3.74 -7.95 18.69
CA LEU A 23 3.15 -7.68 20.00
C LEU A 23 4.14 -7.01 20.96
N LYS A 24 5.34 -7.58 21.08
CA LYS A 24 6.42 -7.05 21.93
C LYS A 24 6.80 -5.62 21.53
N ASN A 25 7.00 -5.38 20.23
CA ASN A 25 7.39 -4.06 19.73
C ASN A 25 6.26 -3.03 19.86
N LEU A 26 4.99 -3.45 19.70
CA LEU A 26 3.83 -2.60 19.89
C LEU A 26 3.72 -2.12 21.34
N LEU A 27 3.83 -3.02 22.31
CA LEU A 27 3.81 -2.67 23.75
C LEU A 27 4.96 -1.71 24.10
N LEU A 28 6.16 -1.95 23.55
CA LEU A 28 7.30 -1.07 23.72
C LEU A 28 7.03 0.33 23.13
N GLY A 29 6.47 0.40 21.92
CA GLY A 29 6.12 1.65 21.25
C GLY A 29 5.05 2.46 21.99
N LEU A 30 4.01 1.79 22.49
CA LEU A 30 2.95 2.43 23.27
C LEU A 30 3.46 2.98 24.60
N ARG A 31 4.39 2.28 25.26
CA ARG A 31 5.06 2.76 26.48
C ARG A 31 5.94 3.98 26.20
N LYS A 32 6.73 3.96 25.13
CA LYS A 32 7.64 5.06 24.75
C LYS A 32 6.88 6.31 24.27
N GLY A 33 5.77 6.12 23.58
CA GLY A 33 4.95 7.21 23.04
C GLY A 33 3.99 7.86 24.03
N GLY A 34 4.03 7.49 25.32
CA GLY A 34 3.15 8.06 26.35
C GLY A 34 1.66 7.77 26.15
N ALA A 35 1.26 7.01 25.13
CA ALA A 35 -0.15 6.74 24.81
C ALA A 35 -0.91 6.04 25.96
N ALA A 36 -0.19 5.29 26.80
CA ALA A 36 -0.73 4.62 27.97
C ALA A 36 -0.75 5.49 29.26
N ALA A 37 0.02 6.59 29.30
CA ALA A 37 0.29 7.35 30.53
C ALA A 37 -0.05 8.85 30.45
N SER A 38 -0.21 9.41 29.24
CA SER A 38 -0.47 10.84 29.07
C SER A 38 -1.95 11.16 29.19
N ARG A 39 -2.34 11.70 30.35
CA ARG A 39 -3.68 12.21 30.66
C ARG A 39 -4.08 13.43 29.81
N GLY A 40 -3.15 14.00 29.04
CA GLY A 40 -3.37 15.19 28.21
C GLY A 40 -3.62 14.94 26.72
N MET A 41 -3.48 13.69 26.23
CA MET A 41 -3.67 13.41 24.80
C MET A 41 -5.15 13.34 24.43
N GLY A 42 -5.54 14.08 23.38
CA GLY A 42 -6.86 13.96 22.78
C GLY A 42 -7.08 12.60 22.09
N ILE A 43 -8.34 12.24 21.81
CA ILE A 43 -8.69 10.98 21.13
C ILE A 43 -7.95 10.80 19.79
N HIS A 44 -7.88 11.86 18.99
CA HIS A 44 -7.18 11.84 17.70
C HIS A 44 -5.68 11.58 17.86
N GLU A 45 -5.07 12.19 18.87
CA GLU A 45 -3.65 12.03 19.15
C GLU A 45 -3.35 10.61 19.63
N ARG A 46 -4.20 10.06 20.51
CA ARG A 46 -4.10 8.68 20.98
C ARG A 46 -4.23 7.68 19.83
N ARG A 47 -5.22 7.85 18.95
CA ARG A 47 -5.39 7.01 17.74
C ARG A 47 -4.16 7.07 16.84
N SER A 48 -3.61 8.27 16.64
CA SER A 48 -2.42 8.48 15.81
C SER A 48 -1.18 7.85 16.43
N ALA A 49 -1.01 7.93 17.75
CA ALA A 49 0.08 7.29 18.47
C ALA A 49 -0.02 5.76 18.42
N ILE A 50 -1.22 5.20 18.58
CA ILE A 50 -1.45 3.75 18.42
C ILE A 50 -1.10 3.30 17.01
N ARG A 51 -1.56 4.03 15.98
CA ARG A 51 -1.23 3.72 14.58
C ARG A 51 0.28 3.74 14.34
N ARG A 52 0.97 4.83 14.73
CA ARG A 52 2.43 4.93 14.60
C ARG A 52 3.17 3.82 15.33
N ALA A 53 2.74 3.47 16.54
CA ALA A 53 3.35 2.37 17.30
C ALA A 53 3.15 1.01 16.60
N ALA A 54 2.00 0.81 15.98
CA ALA A 54 1.71 -0.41 15.22
C ALA A 54 2.54 -0.49 13.92
N ASP A 55 2.64 0.61 13.17
CA ASP A 55 3.47 0.70 11.96
C ASP A 55 4.96 0.47 12.31
N ALA A 56 5.43 1.05 13.41
CA ALA A 56 6.79 0.84 13.93
C ALA A 56 7.02 -0.63 14.33
N ALA A 57 6.06 -1.24 15.02
CA ALA A 57 6.13 -2.63 15.43
C ALA A 57 6.16 -3.58 14.22
N LEU A 58 5.37 -3.29 13.20
CA LEU A 58 5.34 -4.06 11.97
C LEU A 58 6.67 -3.97 11.22
N ALA A 59 7.19 -2.75 11.02
CA ALA A 59 8.46 -2.51 10.35
C ALA A 59 9.63 -3.18 11.07
N THR A 60 9.71 -3.05 12.40
CA THR A 60 10.76 -3.67 13.21
C THR A 60 10.66 -5.19 13.26
N ALA A 61 9.45 -5.77 13.32
CA ALA A 61 9.26 -7.21 13.35
C ALA A 61 9.63 -7.88 12.02
N ARG A 62 9.37 -7.20 10.89
CA ARG A 62 9.74 -7.70 9.56
C ARG A 62 11.21 -7.46 9.24
N GLY A 63 11.79 -6.39 9.77
CA GLY A 63 13.18 -5.99 9.55
C GLY A 63 13.37 -5.24 8.23
N ALA A 64 14.63 -5.03 7.84
CA ALA A 64 14.98 -4.20 6.69
C ALA A 64 14.80 -4.89 5.32
N ALA A 65 14.21 -6.09 5.25
CA ALA A 65 14.16 -6.87 4.02
C ALA A 65 13.19 -6.30 2.96
N PRO A 66 11.87 -6.20 3.21
CA PRO A 66 10.96 -5.60 2.23
C PRO A 66 11.11 -4.08 2.15
N ARG A 67 10.87 -3.52 0.97
CA ARG A 67 10.86 -2.07 0.76
C ARG A 67 9.76 -1.40 1.57
N TRP A 68 8.60 -2.04 1.74
CA TRP A 68 7.50 -1.45 2.49
C TRP A 68 7.85 -1.22 3.97
N SER A 69 8.62 -2.12 4.59
CA SER A 69 9.02 -1.97 5.99
C SER A 69 10.03 -0.82 6.16
N ARG A 70 10.93 -0.64 5.19
CA ARG A 70 11.87 0.49 5.15
C ARG A 70 11.16 1.82 4.96
N SER A 71 10.14 1.88 4.10
CA SER A 71 9.32 3.08 3.92
C SER A 71 8.65 3.49 5.23
N LEU A 72 8.01 2.53 5.92
CA LEU A 72 7.39 2.80 7.23
C LEU A 72 8.40 3.31 8.26
N ALA A 73 9.59 2.68 8.33
CA ALA A 73 10.65 3.13 9.23
C ALA A 73 11.12 4.57 8.91
N ALA A 74 11.23 4.92 7.63
CA ALA A 74 11.61 6.26 7.19
C ALA A 74 10.54 7.31 7.52
N GLU A 75 9.25 7.01 7.27
CA GLU A 75 8.12 7.88 7.62
C GLU A 75 8.08 8.19 9.13
N LEU A 76 8.36 7.19 9.96
CA LEU A 76 8.41 7.36 11.42
C LEU A 76 9.59 8.23 11.87
N SER A 77 10.74 8.13 11.18
CA SER A 77 11.90 8.99 11.44
C SER A 77 11.63 10.44 11.05
N GLN A 78 10.96 10.68 9.93
CA GLN A 78 10.60 12.03 9.46
C GLN A 78 9.60 12.70 10.42
N SER A 79 8.62 11.95 10.91
CA SER A 79 7.63 12.46 11.87
C SER A 79 8.24 12.84 13.23
N GLN A 80 9.42 12.33 13.59
CA GLN A 80 10.13 12.69 14.82
C GLN A 80 11.07 13.90 14.62
N GLY A 81 11.53 14.13 13.39
CA GLY A 81 12.45 15.20 13.03
C GLY A 81 11.82 16.54 12.61
N ASP A 82 10.58 16.55 12.09
CA ASP A 82 10.02 17.75 11.46
C ASP A 82 8.78 18.34 12.16
N ARG A 83 9.05 19.31 13.05
CA ARG A 83 8.31 20.59 13.10
C ARG A 83 8.97 21.58 12.12
N ARG A 84 9.07 21.28 10.82
CA ARG A 84 9.39 22.30 9.81
C ARG A 84 8.45 22.17 8.60
N PRO A 85 7.84 23.28 8.15
CA PRO A 85 6.99 23.28 6.98
C PRO A 85 7.86 23.20 5.73
N VAL A 86 7.73 22.11 4.97
CA VAL A 86 8.29 22.01 3.63
C VAL A 86 7.46 22.94 2.74
N ARG A 87 8.12 23.99 2.25
CA ARG A 87 7.61 24.92 1.24
C ARG A 87 7.54 24.18 -0.10
N ASP A 88 6.34 23.95 -0.61
CA ASP A 88 6.16 23.46 -1.98
C ASP A 88 6.50 24.57 -2.97
N ALA A 89 7.63 24.38 -3.66
CA ALA A 89 8.06 25.18 -4.78
C ALA A 89 7.22 24.84 -6.03
N HIS A 90 6.38 25.80 -6.39
CA HIS A 90 6.03 26.19 -7.76
C HIS A 90 6.77 25.47 -8.91
N LEU A 91 6.02 24.75 -9.74
CA LEU A 91 6.32 24.61 -11.17
C LEU A 91 5.05 24.84 -12.00
N ILE A 92 4.98 26.05 -12.56
CA ILE A 92 4.14 26.45 -13.69
C ILE A 92 4.43 25.56 -14.91
N ARG A 93 3.37 25.15 -15.62
CA ARG A 93 3.39 25.06 -17.09
C ARG A 93 1.97 25.18 -17.67
N PRO A 94 1.65 26.24 -18.45
CA PRO A 94 0.42 26.33 -19.21
C PRO A 94 0.63 25.74 -20.62
N ALA A 95 -0.42 25.15 -21.20
CA ALA A 95 -0.45 24.78 -22.60
C ALA A 95 -1.74 25.34 -23.23
N ASN A 96 -1.59 26.47 -23.93
CA ASN A 96 -2.57 26.95 -24.90
C ASN A 96 -2.46 26.11 -26.19
N SER A 97 -3.60 25.72 -26.77
CA SER A 97 -3.93 25.86 -28.21
C SER A 97 -5.23 25.12 -28.57
N ALA A 98 -6.24 25.89 -28.97
CA ALA A 98 -7.23 25.51 -30.00
C ALA A 98 -6.67 26.00 -31.37
N PRO A 99 -7.31 25.86 -32.56
CA PRO A 99 -8.70 25.44 -32.86
C PRO A 99 -8.85 24.57 -34.15
N ALA A 100 -10.09 24.54 -34.69
CA ALA A 100 -10.48 24.16 -36.07
C ALA A 100 -10.66 22.65 -36.33
N SER A 101 -11.58 22.15 -37.16
CA SER A 101 -12.59 22.74 -38.04
C SER A 101 -13.62 21.65 -38.42
N SER A 102 -14.80 22.13 -38.80
CA SER A 102 -15.79 21.53 -39.71
C SER A 102 -15.36 20.29 -40.51
N SER A 103 -16.26 19.30 -40.58
CA SER A 103 -16.80 18.81 -41.85
C SER A 103 -17.95 17.84 -41.57
N GLU A 104 -19.15 18.34 -41.83
CA GLU A 104 -20.34 17.53 -42.07
C GLU A 104 -20.11 16.70 -43.34
N CYS A 105 -20.42 15.42 -43.30
CA CYS A 105 -20.69 14.64 -44.50
C CYS A 105 -21.95 13.80 -44.28
N ASN A 106 -23.04 14.30 -44.86
CA ASN A 106 -24.22 13.52 -45.14
C ASN A 106 -23.86 12.40 -46.12
N ASN A 107 -24.25 11.16 -45.81
CA ASN A 107 -24.51 10.14 -46.81
C ASN A 107 -25.53 9.14 -46.29
N ALA A 108 -26.79 9.38 -46.66
CA ALA A 108 -27.81 8.35 -46.70
C ALA A 108 -27.41 7.34 -47.78
N CYS A 109 -27.21 6.07 -47.40
CA CYS A 109 -27.15 4.98 -48.37
C CYS A 109 -28.05 3.83 -47.91
N SER A 110 -28.93 3.47 -48.84
CA SER A 110 -30.06 2.55 -48.73
C SER A 110 -29.69 1.17 -48.20
N LYS A 111 -30.57 0.64 -47.34
CA LYS A 111 -30.52 -0.70 -46.76
C LYS A 111 -30.63 -1.77 -47.87
N ARG A 112 -29.56 -2.52 -48.08
CA ARG A 112 -29.64 -3.91 -48.58
C ARG A 112 -28.97 -4.81 -47.54
N MET A 113 -29.77 -5.68 -46.91
CA MET A 113 -29.33 -6.67 -45.92
C MET A 113 -28.99 -7.99 -46.62
N PRO A 114 -27.72 -8.34 -46.86
CA PRO A 114 -27.40 -9.73 -47.16
C PRO A 114 -27.39 -10.49 -45.83
N ARG A 115 -28.26 -11.51 -45.70
CA ARG A 115 -28.21 -12.51 -44.63
C ARG A 115 -26.86 -13.24 -44.68
N ARG A 116 -25.83 -12.69 -44.01
CA ARG A 116 -24.53 -13.35 -43.85
C ARG A 116 -24.58 -14.22 -42.62
N ARG A 117 -24.37 -15.52 -42.85
CA ARG A 117 -24.08 -16.53 -41.84
C ARG A 117 -23.15 -15.94 -40.78
N LEU A 118 -23.48 -16.11 -39.50
CA LEU A 118 -22.63 -15.78 -38.37
C LEU A 118 -21.36 -16.64 -38.42
N ARG A 119 -20.42 -16.30 -39.31
CA ARG A 119 -19.05 -16.77 -39.21
C ARG A 119 -18.45 -15.99 -38.05
N ALA A 120 -17.97 -16.69 -37.02
CA ALA A 120 -17.12 -16.10 -36.00
C ALA A 120 -16.00 -15.33 -36.71
N ARG A 121 -16.10 -13.99 -36.68
CA ARG A 121 -15.17 -13.12 -37.40
C ARG A 121 -13.79 -13.34 -36.78
N PRO A 122 -12.76 -13.74 -37.54
CA PRO A 122 -11.40 -13.77 -37.01
C PRO A 122 -11.11 -12.36 -36.50
N LYS A 123 -10.85 -12.22 -35.20
CA LYS A 123 -10.54 -10.91 -34.62
C LYS A 123 -9.29 -10.42 -35.33
N SER A 124 -9.39 -9.32 -36.06
CA SER A 124 -8.25 -8.86 -36.86
C SER A 124 -7.07 -8.63 -35.92
N ARG A 125 -5.84 -8.86 -36.41
CA ARG A 125 -4.62 -8.62 -35.63
C ARG A 125 -4.58 -7.19 -35.06
N ALA A 126 -5.19 -6.22 -35.76
CA ALA A 126 -5.35 -4.85 -35.30
C ALA A 126 -6.29 -4.75 -34.07
N THR A 127 -7.45 -5.39 -34.09
CA THR A 127 -8.37 -5.43 -32.95
C THR A 127 -7.76 -6.14 -31.73
N ALA A 128 -7.01 -7.23 -31.95
CA ALA A 128 -6.31 -7.93 -30.87
C ALA A 128 -5.20 -7.06 -30.25
N LYS A 129 -4.42 -6.34 -31.08
CA LYS A 129 -3.42 -5.38 -30.61
C LYS A 129 -4.05 -4.23 -29.80
N ALA A 130 -5.15 -3.65 -30.29
CA ALA A 130 -5.87 -2.58 -29.59
C ALA A 130 -6.40 -3.06 -28.23
N ALA A 131 -6.98 -4.27 -28.18
CA ALA A 131 -7.40 -4.88 -26.92
C ALA A 131 -6.22 -5.10 -25.96
N GLY A 132 -5.06 -5.52 -26.48
CA GLY A 132 -3.84 -5.66 -25.68
C GLY A 132 -3.30 -4.34 -25.13
N VAL A 133 -3.39 -3.24 -25.89
CA VAL A 133 -3.03 -1.90 -25.41
C VAL A 133 -3.95 -1.47 -24.27
N LEU A 134 -5.26 -1.66 -24.42
CA LEU A 134 -6.24 -1.34 -23.39
C LEU A 134 -6.01 -2.19 -22.12
N ALA A 135 -5.76 -3.49 -22.28
CA ALA A 135 -5.46 -4.39 -21.17
C ALA A 135 -4.22 -3.92 -20.39
N ARG A 136 -3.13 -3.60 -21.08
CA ARG A 136 -1.92 -3.05 -20.44
C ARG A 136 -2.17 -1.72 -19.74
N PHE A 137 -2.98 -0.83 -20.33
CA PHE A 137 -3.36 0.41 -19.70
C PHE A 137 -4.13 0.17 -18.40
N MET A 138 -5.10 -0.75 -18.40
CA MET A 138 -5.86 -1.11 -17.21
C MET A 138 -4.98 -1.73 -16.12
N VAL A 139 -4.05 -2.62 -16.49
CA VAL A 139 -3.06 -3.21 -15.56
C VAL A 139 -2.21 -2.11 -14.93
N ARG A 140 -1.63 -1.21 -15.73
CA ARG A 140 -0.83 -0.08 -15.24
C ARG A 140 -1.62 0.83 -14.31
N LYS A 141 -2.90 1.11 -14.63
CA LYS A 141 -3.77 1.91 -13.78
C LYS A 141 -3.98 1.24 -12.40
N ARG A 142 -4.23 -0.07 -12.39
CA ARG A 142 -4.37 -0.84 -11.15
C ARG A 142 -3.06 -0.96 -10.36
N ALA A 143 -1.95 -1.20 -11.05
CA ALA A 143 -0.63 -1.24 -10.43
C ALA A 143 -0.26 0.11 -9.79
N ARG A 144 -0.56 1.23 -10.44
CA ARG A 144 -0.42 2.57 -9.84
C ARG A 144 -1.24 2.70 -8.56
N ALA A 145 -2.53 2.39 -8.61
CA ALA A 145 -3.40 2.44 -7.44
C ALA A 145 -2.90 1.54 -6.29
N LEU A 146 -2.35 0.37 -6.61
CA LEU A 146 -1.75 -0.52 -5.62
C LEU A 146 -0.48 0.07 -5.00
N GLY A 147 0.38 0.69 -5.83
CA GLY A 147 1.59 1.38 -5.37
C GLY A 147 1.33 2.60 -4.47
N GLU A 148 0.13 3.17 -4.49
CA GLU A 148 -0.29 4.22 -3.54
C GLU A 148 -0.64 3.66 -2.16
N ILE A 149 -1.07 2.39 -2.08
CA ILE A 149 -1.56 1.77 -0.84
C ILE A 149 -0.43 1.04 -0.12
N VAL A 150 0.51 0.45 -0.88
CA VAL A 150 1.67 -0.25 -0.32
C VAL A 150 2.73 0.80 0.05
N PRO A 151 3.20 0.85 1.31
CA PRO A 151 4.28 1.76 1.71
C PRO A 151 5.50 1.59 0.80
N GLY A 152 6.04 2.68 0.27
CA GLY A 152 7.16 2.65 -0.67
C GLY A 152 6.84 2.06 -2.06
N GLY A 153 5.58 1.73 -2.35
CA GLY A 153 5.14 1.07 -3.58
C GLY A 153 5.17 1.95 -4.84
N ARG A 154 5.25 3.28 -4.67
CA ARG A 154 5.30 4.21 -5.80
C ARG A 154 6.56 4.01 -6.62
N GLY A 155 6.38 3.82 -7.94
CA GLY A 155 7.49 3.68 -8.88
C GLY A 155 8.15 2.29 -8.90
N MET A 156 7.58 1.30 -8.21
CA MET A 156 8.03 -0.09 -8.32
C MET A 156 7.66 -0.72 -9.66
N ASP A 157 8.45 -1.72 -10.08
CA ASP A 157 8.08 -2.64 -11.15
C ASP A 157 6.90 -3.54 -10.71
N GLU A 158 6.11 -4.02 -11.68
CA GLU A 158 4.87 -4.76 -11.41
C GLU A 158 5.12 -6.06 -10.61
N CYS A 159 6.18 -6.80 -10.94
CA CYS A 159 6.50 -8.06 -10.27
C CYS A 159 6.89 -7.84 -8.80
N THR A 160 7.77 -6.87 -8.53
CA THR A 160 8.14 -6.61 -7.14
C THR A 160 7.02 -5.94 -6.36
N LEU A 161 6.22 -5.08 -6.98
CA LEU A 161 5.05 -4.50 -6.32
C LEU A 161 4.10 -5.60 -5.83
N LEU A 162 3.84 -6.63 -6.64
CA LEU A 162 3.02 -7.77 -6.23
C LEU A 162 3.65 -8.58 -5.09
N GLY A 163 4.97 -8.82 -5.14
CA GLY A 163 5.70 -9.49 -4.07
C GLY A 163 5.65 -8.73 -2.73
N GLU A 164 5.91 -7.43 -2.77
CA GLU A 164 5.82 -6.53 -1.61
C GLU A 164 4.37 -6.43 -1.09
N THR A 165 3.38 -6.39 -1.98
CA THR A 165 1.96 -6.38 -1.62
C THR A 165 1.56 -7.65 -0.87
N LEU A 166 1.98 -8.81 -1.37
CA LEU A 166 1.67 -10.09 -0.72
C LEU A 166 2.28 -10.13 0.68
N ASP A 167 3.56 -9.78 0.79
CA ASP A 167 4.26 -9.74 2.07
C ASP A 167 3.62 -8.76 3.06
N TYR A 168 3.23 -7.58 2.58
CA TYR A 168 2.55 -6.56 3.36
C TYR A 168 1.16 -7.03 3.82
N ALA A 169 0.37 -7.66 2.95
CA ALA A 169 -0.96 -8.17 3.29
C ALA A 169 -0.91 -9.24 4.40
N VAL A 170 0.03 -10.20 4.31
CA VAL A 170 0.23 -11.19 5.38
C VAL A 170 0.71 -10.52 6.66
N SER A 171 1.54 -9.49 6.55
CA SER A 171 2.04 -8.75 7.71
C SER A 171 0.93 -7.96 8.41
N LEU A 172 0.08 -7.28 7.66
CA LEU A 172 -1.11 -6.59 8.18
C LEU A 172 -2.06 -7.57 8.89
N LYS A 173 -2.30 -8.75 8.32
CA LYS A 173 -3.11 -9.78 8.97
C LYS A 173 -2.52 -10.17 10.33
N ALA A 174 -1.22 -10.43 10.39
CA ALA A 174 -0.53 -10.76 11.64
C ALA A 174 -0.61 -9.62 12.67
N GLN A 175 -0.53 -8.36 12.24
CA GLN A 175 -0.69 -7.19 13.10
C GLN A 175 -2.10 -7.12 13.70
N VAL A 176 -3.13 -7.28 12.88
CA VAL A 176 -4.53 -7.28 13.34
C VAL A 176 -4.77 -8.40 14.34
N GLU A 177 -4.26 -9.62 14.07
CA GLU A 177 -4.36 -10.75 15.00
C GLU A 177 -3.68 -10.44 16.35
N ALA A 178 -2.50 -9.82 16.35
CA ALA A 178 -1.79 -9.45 17.57
C ALA A 178 -2.54 -8.38 18.38
N MET A 179 -3.11 -7.38 17.72
CA MET A 179 -3.91 -6.34 18.39
C MET A 179 -5.22 -6.89 18.96
N GLN A 180 -5.89 -7.80 18.24
CA GLN A 180 -7.09 -8.45 18.75
C GLN A 180 -6.77 -9.35 19.96
N LEU A 181 -5.62 -10.04 19.96
CA LEU A 181 -5.17 -10.81 21.12
C LEU A 181 -5.02 -9.89 22.34
N LEU A 182 -4.37 -8.74 22.21
CA LEU A 182 -4.28 -7.76 23.29
C LEU A 182 -5.65 -7.36 23.82
N LEU A 183 -6.58 -7.00 22.94
CA LEU A 183 -7.93 -6.60 23.35
C LEU A 183 -8.63 -7.69 24.14
N ARG A 184 -8.58 -8.95 23.67
CA ARG A 184 -9.16 -10.10 24.39
C ARG A 184 -8.53 -10.29 25.76
N THR A 185 -7.20 -10.16 25.86
CA THR A 185 -6.50 -10.30 27.15
C THR A 185 -6.83 -9.18 28.13
N LEU A 186 -7.07 -7.96 27.64
CA LEU A 186 -7.42 -6.81 28.46
C LEU A 186 -8.90 -6.81 28.88
N GLN A 187 -9.76 -7.43 28.07
CA GLN A 187 -11.19 -7.60 28.36
C GLN A 187 -11.50 -8.88 29.13
N ALA A 188 -10.53 -9.77 29.30
CA ALA A 188 -10.72 -11.00 30.06
C ALA A 188 -11.10 -10.67 31.52
N PRO A 189 -12.19 -11.27 32.06
CA PRO A 189 -12.62 -10.99 33.41
C PRO A 189 -11.51 -11.32 34.40
N LYS A 190 -11.24 -10.34 35.27
CA LYS A 190 -10.14 -10.36 36.24
C LYS A 190 -10.56 -11.13 37.50
N ASN A 191 -10.98 -12.39 37.34
CA ASN A 191 -11.42 -13.23 38.45
C ASN A 191 -10.47 -14.44 38.56
N PRO A 192 -9.49 -14.43 39.47
CA PRO A 192 -8.96 -15.67 39.99
C PRO A 192 -10.04 -16.31 40.87
N THR A 193 -10.27 -17.61 40.64
CA THR A 193 -10.97 -18.48 41.60
C THR A 193 -10.01 -18.84 42.73
#